data_AF-A0A7C5LHF7-F1
#
_entry.id   AF-A0A7C5LHF7-F1
#
_cell.length_a   1.000
_cell.length_b   1.000
_cell.length_c   1.000
_cell.angle_alpha   90.00
_cell.angle_beta   90.00
_cell.angle_gamma   90.00
#
_symmetry.space_group_name_H-M   'P 1'
#
loop_
_entity.id
_entity.type
_entity.pdbx_description
1 polymer ?
#
loop_
_entity_poly.entity_id
_entity_poly.type
_entity_poly.pdbx_seq_one_letter_code
_entity_poly.pdbx_strand_id
1 'polypeptide(L)'
;GDGLAEVCETVGIPPVLHMGSCVDNSRILMAATAVVKEGGRGDDISDLPAAGAAPEWMSEKAISIGQYFVASGVFVVFGVTFPVFGSRKFTKLLTEDFEKITGGKWAYEPDPIKAADLMIAHIDSKRKSLGLDKKKERILYDMAMRRELEG
;
A
#
# COMPACT_ATOMS: atom_id res chain seq x y z
N GLY A 1 -6.71 1.10 -16.28
CA GLY A 1 -8.15 0.85 -16.35
C GLY A 1 -8.90 2.15 -16.15
N ASP A 2 -10.17 2.17 -16.52
CA ASP A 2 -10.97 3.41 -16.68
C ASP A 2 -10.99 4.29 -15.43
N GLY A 3 -11.12 3.70 -14.24
CA GLY A 3 -11.16 4.48 -12.99
C GLY A 3 -9.85 5.23 -12.67
N LEU A 4 -8.69 4.65 -12.99
CA LEU A 4 -7.41 5.36 -12.82
C LEU A 4 -7.25 6.44 -13.91
N ALA A 5 -7.66 6.13 -15.14
CA ALA A 5 -7.58 7.08 -16.25
C ALA A 5 -8.40 8.34 -15.98
N GLU A 6 -9.65 8.20 -15.50
CA GLU A 6 -10.52 9.33 -15.12
C GLU A 6 -9.86 10.25 -14.10
N VAL A 7 -9.25 9.68 -13.05
CA VAL A 7 -8.55 10.46 -12.01
C VAL A 7 -7.31 11.15 -12.57
N CYS A 8 -6.49 10.44 -13.35
CA CYS A 8 -5.28 10.99 -13.97
C CYS A 8 -5.61 12.14 -14.93
N GLU A 9 -6.63 12.00 -15.77
CA GLU A 9 -7.09 13.03 -16.71
C GLU A 9 -7.67 14.25 -16.00
N THR A 10 -8.49 14.03 -14.96
CA THR A 10 -9.11 15.11 -14.19
C THR A 10 -8.08 15.96 -13.46
N VAL A 11 -7.05 15.33 -12.88
CA VAL A 11 -6.00 16.03 -12.13
C VAL A 11 -4.89 16.54 -13.06
N GLY A 12 -4.74 15.98 -14.25
CA GLY A 12 -3.69 16.32 -15.21
C GLY A 12 -2.33 15.70 -14.87
N ILE A 13 -2.31 14.45 -14.40
CA ILE A 13 -1.11 13.72 -13.96
C ILE A 13 -0.93 12.39 -14.69
N PRO A 14 0.30 11.88 -14.86
CA PRO A 14 0.52 10.56 -15.41
C PRO A 14 0.11 9.44 -14.43
N PRO A 15 -0.16 8.21 -14.91
CA PRO A 15 -0.54 7.07 -14.07
C PRO A 15 0.60 6.53 -13.20
N VAL A 16 1.84 6.90 -13.50
CA VAL A 16 3.03 6.59 -12.70
C VAL A 16 3.71 7.90 -12.33
N LEU A 17 3.75 8.21 -11.04
CA LEU A 17 4.38 9.42 -10.50
C LEU A 17 5.82 9.12 -10.10
N HIS A 18 6.79 9.65 -10.84
CA HIS A 18 8.19 9.52 -10.46
C HIS A 18 8.48 10.38 -9.21
N MET A 19 8.83 9.73 -8.09
CA MET A 19 9.09 10.40 -6.81
C MET A 19 10.57 10.63 -6.52
N GLY A 20 11.47 10.36 -7.46
CA GLY A 20 12.91 10.64 -7.36
C GLY A 20 13.78 9.40 -7.16
N SER A 21 14.86 9.57 -6.41
CA SER A 21 15.91 8.58 -6.18
C SER A 21 15.59 7.59 -5.04
N CYS A 22 16.47 6.61 -4.78
CA CYS A 22 16.25 5.64 -3.70
C CYS A 22 16.09 6.28 -2.31
N VAL A 23 16.74 7.42 -2.04
CA VAL A 23 16.58 8.14 -0.76
C VAL A 23 15.25 8.89 -0.69
N ASP A 24 14.67 9.22 -1.84
CA ASP A 24 13.36 9.86 -1.95
C ASP A 24 12.20 8.89 -1.70
N ASN A 25 12.45 7.58 -1.50
CA ASN A 25 11.44 6.68 -0.96
C ASN A 25 10.92 7.15 0.42
N SER A 26 11.69 7.95 1.15
CA SER A 26 11.21 8.66 2.35
C SER A 26 9.99 9.55 2.06
N ARG A 27 9.87 10.12 0.85
CA ARG A 27 8.70 10.90 0.43
C ARG A 27 7.44 10.05 0.32
N ILE A 28 7.56 8.77 -0.02
CA ILE A 28 6.42 7.84 -0.05
C ILE A 28 5.90 7.63 1.37
N LEU A 29 6.77 7.49 2.37
CA LEU A 29 6.36 7.41 3.77
C LEU A 29 5.71 8.72 4.25
N MET A 30 6.22 9.88 3.86
CA MET A 30 5.58 11.16 4.16
C MET A 30 4.19 11.25 3.53
N ALA A 31 4.04 10.83 2.27
CA ALA A 31 2.75 10.81 1.58
C ALA A 31 1.77 9.84 2.25
N ALA A 32 2.19 8.61 2.57
CA ALA A 32 1.38 7.65 3.30
C ALA A 32 0.94 8.21 4.67
N THR A 33 1.86 8.83 5.40
CA THR A 33 1.57 9.50 6.68
C THR A 33 0.52 10.60 6.53
N ALA A 34 0.62 11.42 5.47
CA ALA A 34 -0.36 12.45 5.17
C ALA A 34 -1.74 11.86 4.83
N VAL A 35 -1.77 10.74 4.08
CA VAL A 35 -3.01 10.02 3.78
C VAL A 35 -3.67 9.48 5.04
N VAL A 36 -2.91 8.94 6.01
CA VAL A 36 -3.47 8.53 7.31
C VAL A 36 -4.05 9.73 8.05
N LYS A 37 -3.29 10.82 8.17
CA LYS A 37 -3.70 12.02 8.93
C LYS A 37 -4.94 12.71 8.36
N GLU A 38 -5.03 12.82 7.03
CA GLU A 38 -6.08 13.59 6.37
C GLU A 38 -7.21 12.71 5.80
N GLY A 39 -6.94 11.44 5.52
CA GLY A 39 -7.87 10.55 4.81
C GLY A 39 -9.08 10.09 5.64
N GLY A 40 -9.00 10.23 6.98
CA GLY A 40 -10.11 9.94 7.90
C GLY A 40 -10.59 8.48 7.90
N ARG A 41 -9.76 7.55 7.40
CA ARG A 41 -10.05 6.11 7.30
C ARG A 41 -8.77 5.32 7.57
N GLY A 42 -8.67 4.73 8.77
CA GLY A 42 -7.47 4.09 9.28
C GLY A 42 -6.69 5.03 10.20
N ASP A 43 -5.98 4.46 11.17
CA ASP A 43 -5.23 5.21 12.18
C ASP A 43 -3.71 5.02 12.03
N ASP A 44 -3.29 4.07 11.19
CA ASP A 44 -1.89 3.75 10.92
C ASP A 44 -1.63 3.44 9.44
N ILE A 45 -0.37 3.51 9.00
CA ILE A 45 0.04 3.17 7.62
C ILE A 45 -0.34 1.72 7.29
N SER A 46 -0.29 0.82 8.26
CA SER A 46 -0.67 -0.58 8.08
C SER A 46 -2.15 -0.79 7.73
N ASP A 47 -3.02 0.18 7.96
CA ASP A 47 -4.43 0.10 7.55
C ASP A 47 -4.63 0.45 6.07
N LEU A 48 -3.69 1.21 5.48
CA LEU A 48 -3.85 1.74 4.14
C LEU A 48 -3.87 0.62 3.08
N PRO A 49 -4.69 0.76 2.03
CA PRO A 49 -4.70 -0.15 0.90
C PRO A 49 -3.52 0.16 -0.04
N ALA A 50 -2.30 -0.12 0.44
CA ALA A 50 -1.04 0.14 -0.24
C ALA A 50 -0.07 -1.05 -0.11
N ALA A 51 0.80 -1.20 -1.11
CA ALA A 51 1.85 -2.22 -1.11
C ALA A 51 3.14 -1.65 -1.71
N GLY A 52 4.28 -2.20 -1.30
CA GLY A 52 5.59 -1.93 -1.87
C GLY A 52 6.06 -3.07 -2.77
N ALA A 53 6.87 -2.74 -3.78
CA ALA A 53 7.47 -3.73 -4.66
C ALA A 53 8.94 -3.40 -4.92
N ALA A 54 9.79 -4.42 -4.86
CA ALA A 54 11.17 -4.40 -5.32
C ALA A 54 11.40 -5.59 -6.27
N PRO A 55 10.88 -5.52 -7.52
CA PRO A 55 10.83 -6.66 -8.43
C PRO A 55 12.22 -7.16 -8.84
N GLU A 56 13.17 -6.24 -9.04
CA GLU A 56 14.50 -6.53 -9.59
C GLU A 56 15.63 -5.99 -8.68
N TRP A 57 15.48 -6.19 -7.38
CA TRP A 57 16.44 -5.65 -6.41
C TRP A 57 17.83 -6.32 -6.54
N MET A 58 18.90 -5.52 -6.47
CA MET A 58 20.28 -6.05 -6.53
C MET A 58 21.12 -5.69 -5.31
N SER A 59 20.93 -4.49 -4.77
CA SER A 59 21.78 -3.96 -3.69
C SER A 59 21.16 -4.17 -2.31
N GLU A 60 22.00 -4.29 -1.28
CA GLU A 60 21.60 -4.34 0.13
C GLU A 60 20.75 -3.13 0.54
N LYS A 61 20.93 -1.97 -0.10
CA LYS A 61 20.08 -0.79 0.13
C LYS A 61 18.60 -1.08 -0.16
N ALA A 62 18.30 -1.89 -1.18
CA ALA A 62 16.92 -2.22 -1.52
C ALA A 62 16.27 -3.12 -0.45
N ILE A 63 17.05 -4.01 0.16
CA ILE A 63 16.64 -4.80 1.32
C ILE A 63 16.36 -3.89 2.53
N SER A 64 17.27 -2.95 2.84
CA SER A 64 17.03 -1.98 3.91
C SER A 64 15.79 -1.13 3.65
N ILE A 65 15.54 -0.75 2.40
CA ILE A 65 14.35 0.00 2.00
C ILE A 65 13.07 -0.81 2.26
N GLY A 66 12.99 -2.03 1.72
CA GLY A 66 11.83 -2.87 1.95
C GLY A 66 11.62 -3.18 3.44
N GLN A 67 12.70 -3.37 4.20
CA GLN A 67 12.59 -3.61 5.64
C GLN A 67 12.00 -2.42 6.40
N TYR A 68 12.42 -1.17 6.12
CA TYR A 68 11.84 -0.04 6.85
C TYR A 68 10.38 0.20 6.44
N PHE A 69 9.99 -0.12 5.20
CA PHE A 69 8.58 -0.07 4.78
C PHE A 69 7.75 -1.12 5.51
N VAL A 70 8.27 -2.35 5.65
CA VAL A 70 7.65 -3.40 6.46
C VAL A 70 7.51 -2.98 7.91
N ALA A 71 8.57 -2.42 8.50
CA ALA A 71 8.54 -1.90 9.86
C ALA A 71 7.55 -0.74 10.04
N SER A 72 7.23 -0.03 8.96
CA SER A 72 6.22 1.04 8.90
C SER A 72 4.84 0.52 8.50
N GLY A 73 4.60 -0.80 8.50
CA GLY A 73 3.28 -1.38 8.27
C GLY A 73 2.95 -1.79 6.84
N VAL A 74 3.88 -1.68 5.90
CA VAL A 74 3.63 -1.93 4.48
C VAL A 74 3.92 -3.38 4.11
N PHE A 75 3.05 -4.00 3.32
CA PHE A 75 3.34 -5.26 2.65
C PHE A 75 4.31 -5.04 1.48
N VAL A 76 5.45 -5.74 1.46
CA VAL A 76 6.50 -5.54 0.43
C VAL A 76 6.82 -6.83 -0.30
N VAL A 77 6.70 -6.82 -1.63
CA VAL A 77 7.01 -7.96 -2.50
C VAL A 77 8.40 -7.80 -3.12
N PHE A 78 9.24 -8.83 -3.02
CA PHE A 78 10.54 -8.93 -3.67
C PHE A 78 10.49 -9.97 -4.81
N GLY A 79 11.01 -9.61 -5.99
CA GLY A 79 10.90 -10.46 -7.19
C GLY A 79 12.16 -11.24 -7.57
N VAL A 80 13.27 -11.01 -6.89
CA VAL A 80 14.55 -11.72 -7.13
C VAL A 80 15.14 -12.23 -5.83
N THR A 81 16.16 -13.08 -5.95
CA THR A 81 16.96 -13.77 -4.91
C THR A 81 16.47 -13.54 -3.48
N PHE A 82 16.05 -14.59 -2.77
CA PHE A 82 15.55 -14.44 -1.40
C PHE A 82 16.43 -15.24 -0.43
N PRO A 83 17.54 -14.66 0.10
CA PRO A 83 18.59 -15.41 0.79
C PRO A 83 18.23 -15.78 2.25
N VAL A 84 16.97 -16.14 2.51
CA VAL A 84 16.45 -16.42 3.86
C VAL A 84 15.83 -17.81 3.98
N PHE A 85 15.57 -18.49 2.86
CA PHE A 85 14.94 -19.81 2.82
C PHE A 85 15.75 -20.94 3.48
N GLY A 86 17.04 -20.71 3.75
CA GLY A 86 17.86 -21.64 4.53
C GLY A 86 17.41 -21.79 5.99
N SER A 87 16.64 -20.83 6.52
CA SER A 87 16.09 -20.88 7.88
C SER A 87 14.57 -20.75 7.86
N ARG A 88 13.87 -21.84 8.20
CA ARG A 88 12.40 -21.85 8.34
C ARG A 88 11.91 -20.82 9.36
N LYS A 89 12.60 -20.71 10.49
CA LYS A 89 12.25 -19.75 11.55
C LYS A 89 12.38 -18.31 11.07
N PHE A 90 13.45 -18.00 10.35
CA PHE A 90 13.68 -16.64 9.86
C PHE A 90 12.74 -16.30 8.71
N THR A 91 12.51 -17.23 7.77
CA THR A 91 11.54 -17.05 6.69
C THR A 91 10.15 -16.74 7.26
N LYS A 92 9.68 -17.56 8.21
CA LYS A 92 8.38 -17.35 8.87
C LYS A 92 8.30 -16.00 9.58
N LEU A 93 9.38 -15.58 10.26
CA LEU A 93 9.44 -14.27 10.89
C LEU A 93 9.16 -13.15 9.88
N LEU A 94 9.84 -13.20 8.72
CA LEU A 94 9.73 -12.16 7.69
C LEU A 94 8.38 -12.17 6.97
N THR A 95 7.82 -13.35 6.69
CA THR A 95 6.64 -13.51 5.83
C THR A 95 5.32 -13.64 6.57
N GLU A 96 5.33 -13.86 7.89
CA GLU A 96 4.12 -14.05 8.69
C GLU A 96 4.14 -13.27 10.00
N ASP A 97 5.17 -13.47 10.82
CA ASP A 97 5.12 -12.95 12.20
C ASP A 97 5.32 -11.43 12.26
N PHE A 98 6.03 -10.81 11.31
CA PHE A 98 6.13 -9.35 11.23
C PHE A 98 4.79 -8.65 11.00
N GLU A 99 3.84 -9.28 10.33
CA GLU A 99 2.51 -8.70 10.12
C GLU A 99 1.78 -8.49 11.45
N LYS A 100 2.02 -9.37 12.42
CA LYS A 100 1.43 -9.28 13.77
C LYS A 100 2.12 -8.21 14.64
N ILE A 101 3.36 -7.86 14.32
CA ILE A 101 4.18 -6.92 15.10
C ILE A 101 4.02 -5.50 14.56
N THR A 102 4.04 -5.35 13.23
CA THR A 102 4.14 -4.06 12.54
C THR A 102 2.98 -3.78 11.60
N GLY A 103 2.16 -4.79 11.26
CA GLY A 103 1.15 -4.71 10.20
C GLY A 103 1.70 -4.95 8.79
N GLY A 104 3.02 -4.84 8.59
CA GLY A 104 3.71 -5.12 7.34
C GLY A 104 4.39 -6.49 7.33
N LYS A 105 4.68 -7.03 6.15
CA LYS A 105 5.44 -8.27 5.98
C LYS A 105 6.10 -8.34 4.61
N TRP A 106 7.04 -9.26 4.49
CA TRP A 106 7.69 -9.58 3.23
C TRP A 106 6.89 -10.62 2.44
N ALA A 107 6.98 -10.53 1.13
CA ALA A 107 6.63 -11.61 0.21
C ALA A 107 7.73 -11.79 -0.83
N TYR A 108 7.83 -13.00 -1.36
CA TYR A 108 8.71 -13.34 -2.46
C TYR A 108 7.89 -13.98 -3.57
N GLU A 109 7.95 -13.40 -4.76
CA GLU A 109 7.29 -13.94 -5.95
C GLU A 109 8.05 -13.47 -7.20
N PRO A 110 8.79 -14.36 -7.88
CA PRO A 110 9.59 -14.01 -9.06
C PRO A 110 8.78 -13.84 -10.35
N ASP A 111 7.54 -14.34 -10.41
CA ASP A 111 6.64 -14.07 -11.53
C ASP A 111 6.01 -12.68 -11.34
N PRO A 112 6.30 -11.69 -12.21
CA PRO A 112 5.81 -10.32 -12.03
C PRO A 112 4.28 -10.23 -12.07
N ILE A 113 3.60 -11.14 -12.77
CA ILE A 113 2.14 -11.16 -12.84
C ILE A 113 1.57 -11.65 -11.51
N LYS A 114 2.10 -12.74 -10.96
CA LYS A 114 1.67 -13.24 -9.64
C LYS A 114 2.02 -12.25 -8.52
N ALA A 115 3.17 -11.57 -8.63
CA ALA A 115 3.54 -10.52 -7.69
C ALA A 115 2.53 -9.38 -7.70
N ALA A 116 2.04 -8.98 -8.88
CA ALA A 116 0.96 -8.01 -9.01
C ALA A 116 -0.35 -8.52 -8.38
N ASP A 117 -0.71 -9.78 -8.62
CA ASP A 117 -1.90 -10.40 -8.03
C ASP A 117 -1.83 -10.41 -6.49
N LEU A 118 -0.66 -10.71 -5.90
CA LEU A 118 -0.45 -10.64 -4.46
C LEU A 118 -0.66 -9.23 -3.91
N MET A 119 -0.14 -8.20 -4.60
CA MET A 119 -0.34 -6.82 -4.18
C MET A 119 -1.80 -6.39 -4.30
N ILE A 120 -2.49 -6.75 -5.39
CA ILE A 120 -3.90 -6.45 -5.59
C ILE A 120 -4.74 -7.11 -4.50
N ALA A 121 -4.51 -8.39 -4.21
CA ALA A 121 -5.22 -9.11 -3.16
C ALA A 121 -4.99 -8.49 -1.76
N HIS A 122 -3.77 -8.02 -1.48
CA HIS A 122 -3.48 -7.30 -0.24
C HIS A 122 -4.23 -5.97 -0.17
N ILE A 123 -4.17 -5.17 -1.24
CA ILE A 123 -4.86 -3.87 -1.34
C ILE A 123 -6.37 -4.07 -1.15
N ASP A 124 -6.97 -5.05 -1.81
CA ASP A 124 -8.42 -5.34 -1.71
C ASP A 124 -8.81 -5.81 -0.30
N SER A 125 -7.98 -6.61 0.36
CA SER A 125 -8.16 -6.99 1.77
C SER A 125 -8.21 -5.77 2.68
N LYS A 126 -7.25 -4.84 2.53
CA LYS A 126 -7.20 -3.58 3.30
C LYS A 126 -8.37 -2.65 2.98
N ARG A 127 -8.79 -2.58 1.72
CA ARG A 127 -10.00 -1.84 1.32
C ARG A 127 -11.23 -2.40 2.04
N LYS A 128 -11.37 -3.72 2.10
CA LYS A 128 -12.48 -4.38 2.79
C LYS A 128 -12.47 -4.12 4.30
N SER A 129 -11.30 -4.18 4.96
CA SER A 129 -11.21 -3.85 6.39
C SER A 129 -11.59 -2.39 6.70
N LEU A 130 -11.35 -1.48 5.74
CA LEU A 130 -11.76 -0.08 5.82
C LEU A 130 -13.21 0.18 5.33
N GLY A 131 -13.95 -0.84 4.92
CA GLY A 131 -15.31 -0.71 4.38
C GLY A 131 -15.41 0.02 3.03
N LEU A 132 -14.33 -0.01 2.24
CA LEU A 132 -14.21 0.61 0.91
C LEU A 132 -14.58 -0.32 -0.26
N ASP A 133 -15.04 -1.53 0.06
CA ASP A 133 -15.51 -2.55 -0.89
C ASP A 133 -16.97 -2.30 -1.35
N LYS A 134 -17.70 -1.43 -0.64
CA LYS A 134 -19.10 -1.10 -0.96
C LYS A 134 -19.18 0.23 -1.68
N LYS A 135 -19.88 0.27 -2.82
CA LYS A 135 -20.36 1.53 -3.41
C LYS A 135 -21.35 2.14 -2.41
N LYS A 136 -20.97 3.21 -1.71
CA LYS A 136 -21.97 4.05 -1.04
C LYS A 136 -22.90 4.57 -2.14
N GLU A 137 -24.21 4.46 -1.92
CA GLU A 137 -25.18 5.21 -2.73
C GLU A 137 -24.77 6.68 -2.73
N ARG A 138 -24.69 7.27 -3.92
CA ARG A 138 -24.52 8.72 -4.04
C ARG A 138 -25.83 9.35 -3.58
N ILE A 139 -25.95 9.63 -2.28
CA ILE A 139 -27.04 10.46 -1.77
C ILE A 139 -26.74 11.87 -2.26
N LEU A 140 -27.49 12.31 -3.27
CA LEU A 140 -27.47 13.68 -3.72
C LEU A 140 -28.15 14.49 -2.62
N TYR A 141 -27.36 15.08 -1.72
CA TYR A 141 -27.90 15.97 -0.70
C TYR A 141 -28.50 17.19 -1.40
N ASP A 142 -29.83 17.24 -1.42
CA ASP A 142 -30.57 18.41 -1.86
C ASP A 142 -30.39 19.56 -0.86
N MET A 143 -30.83 20.76 -1.26
CA MET A 143 -30.71 21.97 -0.44
C MET A 143 -31.51 21.88 0.87
N ALA A 144 -32.49 20.98 0.98
CA ALA A 144 -33.28 20.79 2.20
C ALA A 144 -32.51 19.96 3.23
N MET A 145 -31.89 18.85 2.81
CA MET A 145 -31.06 18.02 3.70
C MET A 145 -29.83 18.76 4.22
N ARG A 146 -29.28 19.73 3.47
CA ARG A 146 -28.17 20.57 3.93
C ARG A 146 -28.58 21.52 5.06
N ARG A 147 -29.82 22.02 5.04
CA ARG A 147 -30.34 22.94 6.08
C ARG A 147 -30.64 22.23 7.39
N GLU A 148 -30.96 20.93 7.36
CA GLU A 148 -31.21 20.12 8.56
C GLU A 148 -29.93 19.70 9.28
N LEU A 149 -28.76 19.73 8.62
CA LEU A 149 -27.46 19.39 9.22
C LEU A 149 -26.81 20.58 9.96
N GLU A 150 -27.28 21.80 9.69
CA GLU A 150 -26.78 23.05 10.30
C GLU A 150 -27.67 23.55 11.45
N GLY A 151 -28.76 22.86 11.76
CA GLY A 151 -29.68 23.15 12.88
C GLY A 151 -29.49 22.20 14.05
#